data_AF-A0A5B8ZED6-F1
#
_entry.id   AF-A0A5B8ZED6-F1
#
_cell.length_a   1.000
_cell.length_b   1.000
_cell.length_c   1.000
_cell.angle_alpha   90.00
_cell.angle_beta   90.00
_cell.angle_gamma   90.00
#
_symmetry.space_group_name_H-M   'P 1'
#
loop_
_entity.id
_entity.type
_entity.pdbx_description
1 polymer ?
#
loop_
_entity_poly.entity_id
_entity_poly.type
_entity_poly.pdbx_seq_one_letter_code
_entity_poly.pdbx_strand_id
1 'polypeptide(L)'
;MSVYHGKILELVAIEKSNEKSYLRIKLSFEQEDELFWEIDSNTAENLKTISVFDENHKYRLSLHTTLDTIKKQYISYMTRTYREKSERIYFACSADYKNNLDSIKNTQSVNDFENLPFLSAKLSAIEEKKVEEKSEVVIPKGYKLPFKWVSVVMICLIFSILFGYSNHSNLNEPAINKNTIPIAEAKTVDVNEVNNNNVVTPAANLVEDESSPPYIKLDESIAYSLPEGNVALTFDDGPSKYTVEIVDILKKYKVGGTFFFIGTNAKKRPDDVRYVQSNKYSIGSHSMNHLIMSDLSYEKQENEFIQGNKVIEDITNDKVTLFRPPYAAFNDQTKNAVNHHQNKIVLWNRDTEDWKSRDADKIFHYIRNTESSGSIILLHESQAVIDALPKIIEHLQAQNLKIVSLQ
;
A
#
# COMPACT_ATOMS: atom_id res chain seq x y z
N MET A 1 10.72 7.74 -6.44
CA MET A 1 10.65 6.73 -5.37
C MET A 1 11.13 5.42 -5.94
N SER A 2 12.05 4.74 -5.27
CA SER A 2 12.53 3.41 -5.69
C SER A 2 11.41 2.40 -5.48
N VAL A 3 11.04 1.67 -6.54
CA VAL A 3 10.10 0.54 -6.47
C VAL A 3 10.93 -0.74 -6.49
N TYR A 4 10.64 -1.60 -5.52
CA TYR A 4 11.53 -2.64 -5.04
C TYR A 4 11.28 -3.93 -5.79
N HIS A 5 12.23 -4.23 -6.67
CA HIS A 5 12.31 -5.50 -7.39
C HIS A 5 12.20 -6.69 -6.41
N GLY A 6 11.14 -7.49 -6.52
CA GLY A 6 11.09 -8.92 -6.16
C GLY A 6 11.41 -9.37 -4.73
N LYS A 7 11.78 -8.47 -3.80
CA LYS A 7 12.26 -8.86 -2.47
C LYS A 7 11.11 -9.30 -1.56
N ILE A 8 11.21 -10.51 -1.02
CA ILE A 8 10.30 -11.03 0.00
C ILE A 8 11.10 -11.27 1.28
N LEU A 9 10.64 -10.70 2.39
CA LEU A 9 11.15 -11.00 3.73
C LEU A 9 10.15 -11.90 4.46
N GLU A 10 10.41 -13.20 4.50
CA GLU A 10 9.64 -14.13 5.33
C GLU A 10 10.28 -14.23 6.72
N LEU A 11 9.49 -13.99 7.78
CA LEU A 11 9.92 -14.15 9.16
C LEU A 11 9.66 -15.58 9.62
N VAL A 12 10.74 -16.30 9.91
CA VAL A 12 10.72 -17.72 10.28
C VAL A 12 10.72 -17.91 11.79
N ALA A 13 11.51 -17.10 12.51
CA ALA A 13 11.59 -17.15 13.97
C ALA A 13 12.15 -15.84 14.55
N ILE A 14 11.99 -15.66 15.86
CA ILE A 14 12.64 -14.61 16.64
C ILE A 14 13.53 -15.29 17.68
N GLU A 15 14.83 -15.06 17.61
CA GLU A 15 15.84 -15.71 18.44
C GLU A 15 16.53 -14.70 19.36
N LYS A 16 17.02 -15.15 20.51
CA LYS A 16 17.78 -14.32 21.46
C LYS A 16 19.15 -14.96 21.73
N SER A 17 20.22 -14.19 21.61
CA SER A 17 21.59 -14.62 21.93
C SER A 17 22.40 -13.45 22.46
N ASN A 18 23.17 -13.64 23.54
CA ASN A 18 24.06 -12.63 24.15
C ASN A 18 23.39 -11.26 24.34
N GLU A 19 22.18 -11.24 24.92
CA GLU A 19 21.33 -10.05 25.13
C GLU A 19 20.86 -9.29 23.89
N LYS A 20 21.11 -9.84 22.69
CA LYS A 20 20.60 -9.32 21.42
C LYS A 20 19.45 -10.16 20.90
N SER A 21 18.58 -9.51 20.11
CA SER A 21 17.45 -10.14 19.45
C SER A 21 17.70 -10.22 17.95
N TYR A 22 17.34 -11.35 17.35
CA TYR A 22 17.54 -11.62 15.94
C TYR A 22 16.25 -12.09 15.31
N LEU A 23 15.92 -11.56 14.14
CA LEU A 23 14.91 -12.12 13.27
C LEU A 23 15.59 -13.14 12.37
N ARG A 24 15.17 -14.40 12.44
CA ARG A 24 15.54 -15.40 11.43
C ARG A 24 14.61 -15.22 10.25
N ILE A 25 15.15 -14.78 9.14
CA ILE A 25 14.40 -14.40 7.95
C ILE A 25 14.85 -15.21 6.73
N LYS A 26 13.92 -15.50 5.84
CA LYS A 26 14.23 -15.92 4.47
C LYS A 26 14.04 -14.71 3.57
N LEU A 27 15.13 -14.30 2.92
CA LEU A 27 15.13 -13.23 1.96
C LEU A 27 15.11 -13.83 0.55
N SER A 28 14.00 -13.67 -0.17
CA SER A 28 13.90 -14.07 -1.58
C SER A 28 14.15 -12.84 -2.45
N PHE A 29 15.16 -12.88 -3.34
CA PHE A 29 15.41 -11.83 -4.33
C PHE A 29 15.72 -12.44 -5.72
N GLU A 30 16.96 -12.90 -5.92
CA GLU A 30 17.36 -13.74 -7.07
C GLU A 30 17.41 -15.22 -6.68
N GLN A 31 17.74 -15.48 -5.41
CA GLN A 31 17.71 -16.76 -4.72
C GLN A 31 17.09 -16.56 -3.32
N GLU A 32 16.82 -17.66 -2.61
CA GLU A 32 16.31 -17.63 -1.24
C GLU A 32 17.47 -17.91 -0.26
N ASP A 33 17.81 -16.90 0.53
CA ASP A 33 18.86 -17.00 1.56
C ASP A 33 18.25 -16.84 2.96
N GLU A 34 18.64 -17.72 3.88
CA GLU A 34 18.26 -17.61 5.29
C GLU A 34 19.32 -16.80 6.06
N LEU A 35 18.86 -15.72 6.70
CA LEU A 35 19.71 -14.73 7.38
C LEU A 35 19.18 -14.44 8.78
N PHE A 36 20.08 -14.03 9.65
CA PHE A 36 19.80 -13.48 10.97
C PHE A 36 19.93 -11.97 10.92
N TRP A 37 18.83 -11.27 11.19
CA TRP A 37 18.78 -9.82 11.25
C TRP A 37 18.76 -9.34 12.70
N GLU A 38 19.86 -8.72 13.15
CA GLU A 38 19.95 -8.07 14.46
C GLU A 38 18.97 -6.88 14.56
N ILE A 39 18.13 -6.91 15.60
CA ILE A 39 17.15 -5.86 15.89
C ILE A 39 17.15 -5.50 17.38
N ASP A 40 16.59 -4.33 17.71
CA ASP A 40 16.43 -3.92 19.10
C ASP A 40 15.39 -4.77 19.85
N SER A 41 15.57 -4.88 21.16
CA SER A 41 14.72 -5.70 22.02
C SER A 41 13.25 -5.28 22.03
N ASN A 42 12.95 -3.98 21.86
CA ASN A 42 11.57 -3.50 21.88
C ASN A 42 10.81 -3.90 20.60
N THR A 43 11.43 -3.76 19.44
CA THR A 43 10.87 -4.27 18.17
C THR A 43 10.70 -5.79 18.22
N ALA A 44 11.68 -6.51 18.79
CA ALA A 44 11.61 -7.96 18.93
C ALA A 44 10.44 -8.41 19.80
N GLU A 45 10.21 -7.74 20.93
CA GLU A 45 9.10 -8.06 21.83
C GLU A 45 7.76 -7.75 21.16
N ASN A 46 7.63 -6.60 20.49
CA ASN A 46 6.43 -6.26 19.75
C ASN A 46 6.10 -7.34 18.70
N LEU A 47 7.09 -7.77 17.92
CA LEU A 47 6.93 -8.85 16.94
C LEU A 47 6.52 -10.16 17.62
N LYS A 48 7.16 -10.53 18.72
CA LYS A 48 6.91 -11.77 19.46
C LYS A 48 5.48 -11.84 20.01
N THR A 49 4.93 -10.72 20.47
CA THR A 49 3.54 -10.68 20.98
C THR A 49 2.49 -10.94 19.92
N ILE A 50 2.82 -10.75 18.63
CA ILE A 50 1.89 -10.87 17.51
C ILE A 50 2.18 -12.05 16.58
N SER A 51 3.23 -12.84 16.85
CA SER A 51 3.64 -13.97 16.04
C SER A 51 3.55 -15.30 16.78
N VAL A 52 3.13 -16.33 16.06
CA VAL A 52 2.99 -17.71 16.52
C VAL A 52 3.69 -18.58 15.48
N PHE A 53 4.92 -18.99 15.80
CA PHE A 53 5.75 -19.78 14.88
C PHE A 53 5.36 -21.26 14.97
N ASP A 54 4.37 -21.65 14.15
CA ASP A 54 3.97 -23.03 13.91
C ASP A 54 4.02 -23.36 12.41
N GLU A 55 3.79 -24.62 12.03
CA GLU A 55 3.84 -25.05 10.62
C GLU A 55 2.70 -24.49 9.74
N ASN A 56 1.65 -23.92 10.35
CA ASN A 56 0.45 -23.48 9.63
C ASN A 56 0.43 -21.97 9.35
N HIS A 57 1.27 -21.20 10.03
CA HIS A 57 1.35 -19.76 9.85
C HIS A 57 2.61 -19.35 9.09
N LYS A 58 2.43 -18.50 8.08
CA LYS A 58 3.52 -17.83 7.38
C LYS A 58 3.47 -16.35 7.61
N TYR A 59 4.64 -15.74 7.79
CA TYR A 59 4.76 -14.32 8.12
C TYR A 59 5.64 -13.61 7.10
N ARG A 60 5.08 -12.62 6.41
CA ARG A 60 5.84 -11.75 5.49
C ARG A 60 5.99 -10.36 6.09
N LEU A 61 7.22 -9.92 6.35
CA LEU A 61 7.52 -8.56 6.80
C LEU A 61 7.36 -7.57 5.64
N SER A 62 6.77 -6.42 5.94
CA SER A 62 6.76 -5.26 5.04
C SER A 62 8.18 -4.73 4.82
N LEU A 63 8.47 -4.28 3.60
CA LEU A 63 9.65 -3.47 3.27
C LEU A 63 9.45 -1.97 3.53
N HIS A 64 8.38 -1.62 4.24
CA HIS A 64 7.98 -0.24 4.48
C HIS A 64 7.61 -0.03 5.95
N THR A 65 8.03 1.14 6.44
CA THR A 65 7.61 1.69 7.73
C THR A 65 6.92 3.04 7.52
N THR A 66 5.99 3.38 8.40
CA THR A 66 5.43 4.73 8.53
C THR A 66 5.82 5.34 9.87
N LEU A 67 5.82 6.66 9.99
CA LEU A 67 6.04 7.33 11.27
C LEU A 67 4.68 7.67 11.90
N ASP A 68 4.38 7.13 13.07
CA ASP A 68 3.30 7.63 13.93
C ASP A 68 3.81 8.92 14.60
N THR A 69 3.34 10.06 14.10
CA THR A 69 3.78 11.39 14.56
C THR A 69 3.26 11.74 15.95
N ILE A 70 2.18 11.11 16.40
CA ILE A 70 1.58 11.33 17.71
C ILE A 70 2.40 10.59 18.77
N LYS A 71 2.71 9.31 18.50
CA LYS A 71 3.51 8.47 19.39
C LYS A 71 5.02 8.65 19.20
N LYS A 72 5.43 9.38 18.16
CA LYS A 72 6.83 9.55 17.73
C LYS A 72 7.55 8.21 17.56
N GLN A 73 6.87 7.24 16.95
CA GLN A 73 7.34 5.87 16.81
C GLN A 73 7.10 5.37 15.39
N TYR A 74 8.03 4.56 14.86
CA TYR A 74 7.82 3.95 13.55
C TYR A 74 6.86 2.77 13.69
N ILE A 75 6.00 2.60 12.69
CA ILE A 75 5.09 1.47 12.57
C ILE A 75 5.47 0.70 11.31
N SER A 76 5.61 -0.62 11.44
CA SER A 76 5.71 -1.55 10.32
C SER A 76 4.54 -2.53 10.37
N TYR A 77 4.43 -3.40 9.39
CA TYR A 77 3.43 -4.46 9.41
C TYR A 77 4.01 -5.77 8.90
N MET A 78 3.39 -6.87 9.32
CA MET A 78 3.57 -8.19 8.73
C MET A 78 2.25 -8.68 8.15
N THR A 79 2.32 -9.46 7.08
CA THR A 79 1.18 -10.24 6.60
C THR A 79 1.29 -11.64 7.20
N ARG A 80 0.30 -12.02 7.99
CA ARG A 80 0.14 -13.38 8.51
C ARG A 80 -0.79 -14.14 7.58
N THR A 81 -0.35 -15.28 7.06
CA THR A 81 -1.15 -16.17 6.22
C THR A 81 -1.39 -17.47 6.96
N TYR A 82 -2.66 -17.89 7.05
CA TYR A 82 -3.10 -19.16 7.59
C TYR A 82 -4.10 -19.80 6.61
N ARG A 83 -3.74 -20.96 6.05
CA ARG A 83 -4.48 -21.61 4.95
C ARG A 83 -4.66 -20.61 3.79
N GLU A 84 -5.90 -20.31 3.42
CA GLU A 84 -6.25 -19.37 2.33
C GLU A 84 -6.53 -17.94 2.83
N LYS A 85 -6.38 -17.68 4.14
CA LYS A 85 -6.65 -16.37 4.73
C LYS A 85 -5.35 -15.63 5.01
N SER A 86 -5.31 -14.36 4.65
CA SER A 86 -4.20 -13.46 4.98
C SER A 86 -4.72 -12.23 5.72
N GLU A 87 -3.99 -11.80 6.75
CA GLU A 87 -4.29 -10.59 7.50
C GLU A 87 -3.03 -9.75 7.71
N ARG A 88 -3.19 -8.42 7.78
CA ARG A 88 -2.08 -7.52 8.10
C ARG A 88 -2.11 -7.17 9.57
N ILE A 89 -0.97 -7.38 10.23
CA ILE A 89 -0.78 -7.08 11.64
C ILE A 89 0.30 -6.01 11.76
N TYR A 90 -0.07 -4.87 12.34
CA TYR A 90 0.83 -3.74 12.53
C TYR A 90 1.56 -3.86 13.86
N PHE A 91 2.83 -3.46 13.87
CA PHE A 91 3.64 -3.42 15.08
C PHE A 91 4.51 -2.17 15.09
N ALA A 92 4.79 -1.70 16.29
CA ALA A 92 5.68 -0.58 16.48
C ALA A 92 7.15 -1.05 16.43
N CYS A 93 8.02 -0.26 15.81
CA CYS A 93 9.41 -0.58 15.57
C CYS A 93 10.31 0.63 15.81
N SER A 94 11.61 0.37 16.00
CA SER A 94 12.61 1.40 16.24
C SER A 94 13.06 2.11 14.96
N ALA A 95 13.75 3.24 15.12
CA ALA A 95 14.43 3.91 14.02
C ALA A 95 15.51 3.03 13.38
N ASP A 96 16.20 2.22 14.19
CA ASP A 96 17.24 1.30 13.69
C ASP A 96 16.64 0.20 12.82
N TYR A 97 15.51 -0.38 13.23
CA TYR A 97 14.76 -1.32 12.40
C TYR A 97 14.40 -0.70 11.05
N LYS A 98 13.86 0.52 11.05
CA LYS A 98 13.54 1.28 9.83
C LYS A 98 14.77 1.50 8.94
N ASN A 99 15.89 1.94 9.52
CA ASN A 99 17.11 2.23 8.75
C ASN A 99 17.74 0.95 8.16
N ASN A 100 17.71 -0.14 8.93
CA ASN A 100 18.13 -1.46 8.46
C ASN A 100 17.24 -1.94 7.32
N LEU A 101 15.92 -1.77 7.44
CA LEU A 101 14.95 -2.11 6.39
C LEU A 101 15.20 -1.28 5.12
N ASP A 102 15.45 0.03 5.24
CA ASP A 102 15.82 0.88 4.11
C ASP A 102 17.13 0.43 3.44
N SER A 103 18.07 -0.10 4.21
CA SER A 103 19.33 -0.63 3.68
C SER A 103 19.08 -1.91 2.87
N ILE A 104 18.37 -2.90 3.44
CA ILE A 104 17.92 -4.13 2.74
C ILE A 104 17.20 -3.76 1.42
N LYS A 105 16.34 -2.76 1.53
CA LYS A 105 15.48 -2.27 0.45
C LYS A 105 16.28 -1.68 -0.70
N ASN A 106 17.36 -0.95 -0.43
CA ASN A 106 18.18 -0.30 -1.45
C ASN A 106 19.28 -1.19 -2.07
N THR A 107 19.62 -2.31 -1.44
CA THR A 107 20.61 -3.28 -1.94
C THR A 107 20.26 -3.84 -3.33
N GLN A 108 21.19 -3.94 -4.27
CA GLN A 108 20.89 -4.39 -5.65
C GLN A 108 21.42 -5.78 -6.01
N SER A 109 22.31 -6.37 -5.19
CA SER A 109 22.92 -7.68 -5.43
C SER A 109 22.95 -8.54 -4.17
N VAL A 110 22.96 -9.86 -4.32
CA VAL A 110 23.07 -10.83 -3.22
C VAL A 110 24.35 -10.63 -2.41
N ASN A 111 25.48 -10.39 -3.09
CA ASN A 111 26.78 -10.17 -2.45
C ASN A 111 26.82 -8.93 -1.54
N ASP A 112 25.91 -7.99 -1.74
CA ASP A 112 25.83 -6.77 -0.94
C ASP A 112 25.03 -6.98 0.37
N PHE A 113 24.20 -8.02 0.48
CA PHE A 113 23.49 -8.33 1.74
C PHE A 113 24.46 -8.81 2.81
N GLU A 114 25.49 -9.56 2.43
CA GLU A 114 26.54 -9.98 3.36
C GLU A 114 27.31 -8.76 3.91
N ASN A 115 27.35 -7.64 3.20
CA ASN A 115 28.04 -6.43 3.65
C ASN A 115 27.20 -5.59 4.63
N LEU A 116 25.92 -5.93 4.85
CA LEU A 116 25.09 -5.23 5.82
C LEU A 116 25.45 -5.68 7.24
N PRO A 117 25.89 -4.77 8.13
CA PRO A 117 26.48 -5.14 9.43
C PRO A 117 25.47 -5.73 10.43
N PHE A 118 24.18 -5.66 10.12
CA PHE A 118 23.08 -6.19 10.92
C PHE A 118 22.53 -7.52 10.36
N LEU A 119 23.04 -8.01 9.23
CA LEU A 119 22.67 -9.32 8.66
C LEU A 119 23.83 -10.29 8.75
N SER A 120 23.50 -11.57 8.94
CA SER A 120 24.49 -12.64 8.91
C SER A 120 23.87 -13.99 8.56
N ALA A 121 24.62 -14.84 7.86
CA ALA A 121 24.22 -16.22 7.56
C ALA A 121 24.27 -17.15 8.79
N LYS A 122 24.97 -16.75 9.87
CA LYS A 122 25.04 -17.51 11.12
C LYS A 122 24.87 -16.60 12.32
N LEU A 123 24.16 -17.07 13.33
CA LEU A 123 23.99 -16.37 14.60
C LEU A 123 25.34 -16.04 15.28
N SER A 124 26.40 -16.81 15.00
CA SER A 124 27.76 -16.61 15.51
C SER A 124 28.64 -15.66 14.68
N ALA A 125 28.27 -15.31 13.43
CA ALA A 125 29.17 -14.60 12.50
C ALA A 125 29.01 -13.06 12.50
N ILE A 126 28.13 -12.50 13.32
CA ILE A 126 28.04 -11.04 13.55
C ILE A 126 29.16 -10.56 14.50
N GLU A 127 29.78 -11.48 15.24
CA GLU A 127 30.86 -11.17 16.19
C GLU A 127 32.21 -10.86 15.48
N GLU A 128 32.46 -11.41 14.28
CA GLU A 128 33.74 -11.24 13.57
C GLU A 128 33.79 -9.97 12.70
N LYS A 129 32.67 -9.55 12.10
CA LYS A 129 32.64 -8.39 11.17
C LYS A 129 32.81 -7.02 11.83
N LYS A 130 32.72 -6.92 13.16
CA LYS A 130 32.87 -5.66 13.89
C LYS A 130 34.28 -5.42 14.46
N VAL A 131 35.22 -6.33 14.23
CA VAL A 131 36.60 -6.24 14.77
C VAL A 131 37.57 -5.58 13.78
N GLU A 132 37.29 -5.58 12.47
CA GLU A 132 38.22 -5.04 11.46
C GLU A 132 38.10 -3.52 11.21
N GLU A 133 37.08 -2.84 11.72
CA GLU A 133 37.01 -1.36 11.65
C GLU A 133 37.60 -0.71 12.91
N LYS A 134 38.88 -0.94 13.15
CA LYS A 134 39.71 -0.05 13.99
C LYS A 134 40.65 0.75 13.09
N SER A 135 40.37 2.04 13.05
CA SER A 135 41.06 3.09 12.33
C SER A 135 42.58 3.08 12.51
N GLU A 136 43.28 2.96 11.38
CA GLU A 136 44.65 3.44 11.24
C GLU A 136 44.63 4.98 11.26
N VAL A 137 45.18 5.58 12.32
CA VAL A 137 45.34 7.04 12.43
C VAL A 137 46.57 7.44 11.61
N VAL A 138 46.36 7.92 10.39
CA VAL A 138 47.37 8.68 9.64
C VAL A 138 47.26 10.15 10.05
N ILE A 139 48.26 10.65 10.78
CA ILE A 139 48.36 12.06 11.17
C ILE A 139 48.88 12.87 9.97
N PRO A 140 48.15 13.86 9.43
CA PRO A 140 48.73 14.84 8.52
C PRO A 140 49.58 15.84 9.33
N LYS A 141 50.84 16.03 8.91
CA LYS A 141 51.73 17.06 9.45
C LYS A 141 51.19 18.44 9.10
N GLY A 142 50.86 19.20 10.14
CA GLY A 142 50.96 20.65 10.15
C GLY A 142 49.70 21.41 9.73
N TYR A 143 48.77 21.58 10.65
CA TYR A 143 47.93 22.78 10.70
C TYR A 143 47.70 23.16 12.17
N LYS A 144 48.15 24.36 12.56
CA LYS A 144 47.92 24.93 13.90
C LYS A 144 46.50 25.50 13.92
N LEU A 145 45.65 25.07 14.87
CA LEU A 145 44.40 25.75 15.18
C LEU A 145 44.48 26.46 16.55
N PRO A 146 43.89 27.66 16.68
CA PRO A 146 43.92 28.43 17.91
C PRO A 146 42.87 27.97 18.93
N PHE A 147 43.28 28.10 20.18
CA PHE A 147 42.59 27.84 21.43
C PHE A 147 41.38 28.79 21.62
N LYS A 148 40.15 28.23 21.74
CA LYS A 148 38.97 28.67 22.51
C LYS A 148 37.73 27.93 21.98
N TRP A 149 36.67 27.82 22.78
CA TRP A 149 35.40 27.06 22.59
C TRP A 149 35.26 25.73 23.37
N VAL A 150 35.75 25.69 24.62
CA VAL A 150 35.28 24.74 25.65
C VAL A 150 34.30 25.42 26.65
N SER A 151 33.69 26.56 26.29
CA SER A 151 32.94 27.39 27.25
C SER A 151 31.45 27.55 26.96
N VAL A 152 30.78 26.58 26.33
CA VAL A 152 29.31 26.67 26.07
C VAL A 152 28.49 25.50 26.63
N VAL A 153 29.11 24.46 27.19
CA VAL A 153 28.36 23.30 27.76
C VAL A 153 28.16 23.40 29.29
N MET A 154 28.62 24.48 29.93
CA MET A 154 28.52 24.70 31.40
C MET A 154 27.61 25.89 31.77
N ILE A 155 26.49 26.11 31.05
CA ILE A 155 25.49 27.16 31.41
C ILE A 155 24.03 26.66 31.39
N CYS A 156 23.73 25.39 31.04
CA CYS A 156 22.34 24.89 31.04
C CYS A 156 21.95 24.05 32.28
N LEU A 157 22.85 23.88 33.26
CA LEU A 157 22.58 23.10 34.49
C LEU A 157 22.23 23.94 35.74
N ILE A 158 22.04 25.26 35.60
CA ILE A 158 21.73 26.17 36.73
C ILE A 158 20.30 26.75 36.67
N PHE A 159 19.51 26.46 35.63
CA PHE A 159 18.14 27.02 35.49
C PHE A 159 16.99 26.12 35.97
N SER A 160 17.29 25.01 36.68
CA SER A 160 16.28 24.11 37.24
C SER A 160 16.04 24.27 38.75
N ILE A 161 16.66 25.26 39.40
CA ILE A 161 16.59 25.43 40.87
C ILE A 161 15.77 26.67 41.30
N LEU A 162 15.11 27.39 40.38
CA LEU A 162 14.45 28.68 40.72
C LEU A 162 12.93 28.76 40.52
N PHE A 163 12.21 27.67 40.21
CA PHE A 163 10.74 27.72 40.12
C PHE A 163 9.99 26.55 40.78
N GLY A 164 10.65 25.75 41.61
CA GLY A 164 9.99 24.76 42.45
C GLY A 164 10.08 25.18 43.90
N TYR A 165 9.09 25.93 44.41
CA TYR A 165 8.54 25.80 45.78
C TYR A 165 7.53 26.93 46.05
N SER A 166 6.25 26.60 46.03
CA SER A 166 5.30 27.04 47.06
C SER A 166 4.08 26.11 47.03
N ASN A 167 4.13 25.15 47.96
CA ASN A 167 2.96 24.43 48.48
C ASN A 167 1.95 25.41 49.08
N HIS A 168 0.65 25.12 48.98
CA HIS A 168 -0.10 24.75 50.18
C HIS A 168 -1.48 24.12 49.86
N SER A 169 -1.69 23.01 50.57
CA SER A 169 -2.92 22.32 50.95
C SER A 169 -4.20 23.16 51.10
N ASN A 170 -5.35 22.59 50.72
CA ASN A 170 -6.38 22.21 51.71
C ASN A 170 -7.50 21.34 51.09
N LEU A 171 -7.92 20.35 51.88
CA LEU A 171 -9.13 19.53 51.71
C LEU A 171 -10.37 20.32 52.16
N ASN A 172 -11.50 20.14 51.48
CA ASN A 172 -12.84 20.00 52.06
C ASN A 172 -13.87 19.62 50.97
N GLU A 173 -14.56 18.49 51.20
CA GLU A 173 -15.87 18.11 50.63
C GLU A 173 -17.02 18.84 51.39
N PRO A 174 -18.33 18.63 51.08
CA PRO A 174 -19.04 18.59 49.79
C PRO A 174 -20.36 19.42 49.82
N ALA A 175 -21.13 19.32 48.72
CA ALA A 175 -22.58 19.58 48.56
C ALA A 175 -23.10 21.03 48.45
N ILE A 176 -23.89 21.29 47.40
CA ILE A 176 -25.34 21.58 47.44
C ILE A 176 -25.88 21.85 46.02
N ASN A 177 -26.91 21.08 45.68
CA ASN A 177 -27.81 21.21 44.55
C ASN A 177 -28.73 22.44 44.70
N LYS A 178 -29.05 23.17 43.61
CA LYS A 178 -30.45 23.48 43.23
C LYS A 178 -30.60 24.38 41.98
N ASN A 179 -31.46 23.86 41.10
CA ASN A 179 -32.48 24.49 40.26
C ASN A 179 -32.19 24.64 38.74
N THR A 180 -32.86 23.89 37.82
CA THR A 180 -34.28 23.91 37.33
C THR A 180 -34.65 25.19 36.55
N ILE A 181 -35.27 25.26 35.36
CA ILE A 181 -35.92 24.44 34.26
C ILE A 181 -36.01 25.44 33.03
N PRO A 182 -36.70 25.24 31.87
CA PRO A 182 -37.13 24.07 31.08
C PRO A 182 -36.79 24.11 29.57
N ILE A 183 -36.78 22.92 28.97
CA ILE A 183 -36.99 22.69 27.53
C ILE A 183 -38.49 22.36 27.35
N ALA A 184 -39.15 23.06 26.44
CA ALA A 184 -40.52 22.79 26.02
C ALA A 184 -40.55 21.83 24.82
N GLU A 185 -41.48 20.89 24.89
CA GLU A 185 -41.83 19.89 23.88
C GLU A 185 -42.45 20.50 22.61
N ALA A 186 -42.32 19.78 21.48
CA ALA A 186 -43.46 19.55 20.59
C ALA A 186 -43.31 18.22 19.80
N LYS A 187 -44.37 17.40 19.94
CA LYS A 187 -44.74 16.09 19.37
C LYS A 187 -44.89 16.09 17.83
N THR A 188 -44.31 15.11 17.12
CA THR A 188 -44.89 13.85 16.56
C THR A 188 -46.10 13.97 15.63
N VAL A 189 -45.97 13.37 14.44
CA VAL A 189 -47.09 12.83 13.63
C VAL A 189 -46.68 11.47 13.07
N ASP A 190 -47.50 10.46 13.40
CA ASP A 190 -47.49 9.07 12.91
C ASP A 190 -47.98 8.96 11.46
N VAL A 191 -47.48 7.96 10.72
CA VAL A 191 -48.27 7.25 9.69
C VAL A 191 -47.94 5.75 9.74
N ASN A 192 -49.00 4.95 9.82
CA ASN A 192 -49.04 3.49 9.97
C ASN A 192 -48.62 2.67 8.74
N GLU A 193 -48.18 1.44 9.06
CA GLU A 193 -48.06 0.22 8.24
C GLU A 193 -49.23 -0.06 7.27
N VAL A 194 -48.93 -0.63 6.08
CA VAL A 194 -49.68 -1.75 5.46
C VAL A 194 -48.78 -2.57 4.49
N ASN A 195 -48.73 -3.89 4.74
CA ASN A 195 -48.52 -5.09 3.91
C ASN A 195 -47.34 -5.29 2.94
N ASN A 196 -46.53 -6.30 3.32
CA ASN A 196 -46.18 -7.52 2.58
C ASN A 196 -46.81 -7.71 1.18
N ASN A 197 -45.93 -7.88 0.19
CA ASN A 197 -46.13 -8.83 -0.91
C ASN A 197 -44.77 -9.38 -1.37
N ASN A 198 -44.52 -10.65 -1.03
CA ASN A 198 -43.51 -11.49 -1.68
C ASN A 198 -43.86 -11.60 -3.16
N VAL A 199 -43.03 -11.00 -4.02
CA VAL A 199 -43.00 -11.34 -5.45
C VAL A 199 -41.69 -12.07 -5.71
N VAL A 200 -41.76 -13.40 -5.64
CA VAL A 200 -40.78 -14.29 -6.26
C VAL A 200 -40.90 -14.08 -7.76
N THR A 201 -39.95 -13.38 -8.36
CA THR A 201 -39.75 -13.41 -9.82
C THR A 201 -38.71 -14.48 -10.12
N PRO A 202 -39.01 -15.46 -11.00
CA PRO A 202 -38.06 -16.49 -11.38
C PRO A 202 -36.92 -15.87 -12.19
N ALA A 203 -35.72 -16.40 -11.98
CA ALA A 203 -34.50 -16.07 -12.70
C ALA A 203 -34.75 -16.03 -14.22
N ALA A 204 -34.87 -14.82 -14.76
CA ALA A 204 -34.74 -14.61 -16.19
C ALA A 204 -33.25 -14.73 -16.51
N ASN A 205 -32.87 -15.84 -17.13
CA ASN A 205 -31.60 -15.98 -17.84
C ASN A 205 -31.45 -14.78 -18.77
N LEU A 206 -30.60 -13.84 -18.38
CA LEU A 206 -30.10 -12.81 -19.27
C LEU A 206 -29.24 -13.53 -20.30
N VAL A 207 -29.66 -13.48 -21.55
CA VAL A 207 -28.82 -13.79 -22.70
C VAL A 207 -27.63 -12.81 -22.60
N GLU A 208 -26.45 -13.31 -22.24
CA GLU A 208 -25.23 -12.51 -22.28
C GLU A 208 -25.05 -12.02 -23.72
N ASP A 209 -25.07 -10.70 -23.88
CA ASP A 209 -24.68 -10.04 -25.12
C ASP A 209 -23.22 -10.42 -25.39
N GLU A 210 -23.00 -11.35 -26.32
CA GLU A 210 -21.66 -11.80 -26.73
C GLU A 210 -20.74 -10.66 -27.23
N SER A 211 -21.24 -9.42 -27.35
CA SER A 211 -20.45 -8.26 -27.75
C SER A 211 -19.78 -7.48 -26.59
N SER A 212 -20.17 -7.70 -25.33
CA SER A 212 -19.56 -6.99 -24.19
C SER A 212 -18.26 -7.65 -23.74
N PRO A 213 -17.20 -6.90 -23.43
CA PRO A 213 -16.00 -7.47 -22.84
C PRO A 213 -16.37 -8.19 -21.53
N PRO A 214 -15.73 -9.35 -21.25
CA PRO A 214 -15.98 -10.08 -20.03
C PRO A 214 -15.64 -9.23 -18.80
N TYR A 215 -16.45 -9.31 -17.76
CA TYR A 215 -16.26 -8.54 -16.52
C TYR A 215 -16.49 -9.41 -15.28
N ILE A 216 -16.03 -8.91 -14.13
CA ILE A 216 -16.30 -9.45 -12.81
C ILE A 216 -16.73 -8.33 -11.87
N LYS A 217 -17.77 -8.58 -11.07
CA LYS A 217 -18.20 -7.67 -10.01
C LYS A 217 -17.31 -7.88 -8.79
N LEU A 218 -16.83 -6.79 -8.21
CA LEU A 218 -16.07 -6.81 -6.97
C LEU A 218 -17.04 -6.78 -5.78
N ASP A 219 -16.94 -7.68 -4.82
CA ASP A 219 -17.81 -7.64 -3.63
C ASP A 219 -17.20 -6.81 -2.49
N GLU A 220 -15.87 -6.70 -2.47
CA GLU A 220 -15.12 -6.02 -1.41
C GLU A 220 -15.04 -4.51 -1.64
N SER A 221 -15.01 -3.74 -0.54
CA SER A 221 -14.75 -2.30 -0.60
C SER A 221 -13.32 -1.96 -1.00
N ILE A 222 -12.38 -2.90 -0.82
CA ILE A 222 -10.99 -2.79 -1.25
C ILE A 222 -10.58 -4.13 -1.89
N ALA A 223 -10.35 -4.15 -3.21
CA ALA A 223 -9.93 -5.34 -3.93
C ALA A 223 -8.41 -5.34 -4.19
N TYR A 224 -7.74 -6.44 -3.87
CA TYR A 224 -6.32 -6.67 -4.16
C TYR A 224 -6.08 -7.79 -5.18
N SER A 225 -7.05 -8.68 -5.34
CA SER A 225 -6.96 -9.93 -6.10
C SER A 225 -8.35 -10.33 -6.60
N LEU A 226 -8.39 -11.36 -7.43
CA LEU A 226 -9.61 -11.95 -7.98
C LEU A 226 -9.73 -13.42 -7.57
N PRO A 227 -10.91 -14.03 -7.73
CA PRO A 227 -11.04 -15.48 -7.69
C PRO A 227 -10.16 -16.16 -8.74
N GLU A 228 -9.62 -17.33 -8.39
CA GLU A 228 -8.83 -18.17 -9.30
C GLU A 228 -9.55 -18.43 -10.64
N GLY A 229 -8.78 -18.57 -11.71
CA GLY A 229 -9.27 -18.67 -13.09
C GLY A 229 -9.57 -17.32 -13.75
N ASN A 230 -9.52 -16.20 -13.01
CA ASN A 230 -9.69 -14.85 -13.55
C ASN A 230 -8.41 -14.03 -13.43
N VAL A 231 -8.24 -13.08 -14.34
CA VAL A 231 -7.15 -12.10 -14.31
C VAL A 231 -7.67 -10.76 -14.85
N ALA A 232 -7.28 -9.65 -14.24
CA ALA A 232 -7.61 -8.31 -14.74
C ALA A 232 -6.37 -7.59 -15.24
N LEU A 233 -6.44 -7.07 -16.47
CA LEU A 233 -5.50 -6.10 -16.99
C LEU A 233 -6.01 -4.70 -16.64
N THR A 234 -5.22 -3.93 -15.91
CA THR A 234 -5.59 -2.59 -15.45
C THR A 234 -4.58 -1.56 -15.90
N PHE A 235 -5.06 -0.40 -16.36
CA PHE A 235 -4.25 0.64 -17.00
C PHE A 235 -4.41 1.97 -16.26
N ASP A 236 -3.32 2.43 -15.64
CA ASP A 236 -3.28 3.70 -14.89
C ASP A 236 -2.76 4.86 -15.75
N ASP A 237 -2.91 6.07 -15.22
CA ASP A 237 -2.41 7.35 -15.74
C ASP A 237 -3.04 7.87 -17.05
N GLY A 238 -3.99 7.13 -17.62
CA GLY A 238 -4.76 7.57 -18.77
C GLY A 238 -5.76 8.70 -18.49
N PRO A 239 -6.56 9.09 -19.49
CA PRO A 239 -6.35 8.77 -20.89
C PRO A 239 -5.10 9.46 -21.43
N SER A 240 -4.45 8.84 -22.40
CA SER A 240 -3.26 9.32 -23.08
C SER A 240 -3.38 9.07 -24.59
N LYS A 241 -2.31 9.37 -25.34
CA LYS A 241 -2.28 9.05 -26.78
C LYS A 241 -2.33 7.54 -27.08
N TYR A 242 -2.17 6.69 -26.07
CA TYR A 242 -2.13 5.23 -26.21
C TYR A 242 -3.49 4.56 -25.89
N THR A 243 -4.43 5.26 -25.25
CA THR A 243 -5.71 4.70 -24.78
C THR A 243 -6.47 3.95 -25.88
N VAL A 244 -6.62 4.59 -27.06
CA VAL A 244 -7.38 4.03 -28.19
C VAL A 244 -6.76 2.72 -28.68
N GLU A 245 -5.43 2.69 -28.84
CA GLU A 245 -4.72 1.50 -29.33
C GLU A 245 -4.78 0.35 -28.32
N ILE A 246 -4.68 0.63 -27.02
CA ILE A 246 -4.88 -0.37 -25.97
C ILE A 246 -6.29 -0.97 -26.07
N VAL A 247 -7.33 -0.13 -26.17
CA VAL A 247 -8.72 -0.60 -26.35
C VAL A 247 -8.87 -1.46 -27.61
N ASP A 248 -8.27 -1.07 -28.73
CA ASP A 248 -8.35 -1.82 -29.99
C ASP A 248 -7.67 -3.19 -29.90
N ILE A 249 -6.54 -3.29 -29.20
CA ILE A 249 -5.90 -4.59 -28.91
C ILE A 249 -6.83 -5.44 -28.05
N LEU A 250 -7.35 -4.92 -26.93
CA LEU A 250 -8.25 -5.69 -26.06
C LEU A 250 -9.49 -6.20 -26.81
N LYS A 251 -10.07 -5.37 -27.70
CA LYS A 251 -11.21 -5.75 -28.55
C LYS A 251 -10.85 -6.86 -29.52
N LYS A 252 -9.70 -6.74 -30.18
CA LYS A 252 -9.21 -7.75 -31.14
C LYS A 252 -9.10 -9.13 -30.48
N TYR A 253 -8.67 -9.18 -29.22
CA TYR A 253 -8.56 -10.42 -28.45
C TYR A 253 -9.83 -10.81 -27.69
N LYS A 254 -10.88 -9.97 -27.73
CA LYS A 254 -12.17 -10.17 -27.03
C LYS A 254 -12.01 -10.36 -25.52
N VAL A 255 -11.16 -9.53 -24.91
CA VAL A 255 -10.84 -9.59 -23.48
C VAL A 255 -11.27 -8.33 -22.76
N GLY A 256 -11.42 -8.44 -21.43
CA GLY A 256 -11.70 -7.32 -20.55
C GLY A 256 -10.49 -6.43 -20.28
N GLY A 257 -10.76 -5.27 -19.69
CA GLY A 257 -9.75 -4.30 -19.28
C GLY A 257 -10.38 -3.17 -18.45
N THR A 258 -9.62 -2.65 -17.48
CA THR A 258 -10.08 -1.57 -16.60
C THR A 258 -9.12 -0.39 -16.65
N PHE A 259 -9.63 0.80 -16.91
CA PHE A 259 -8.83 2.01 -17.05
C PHE A 259 -9.05 2.93 -15.86
N PHE A 260 -7.99 3.32 -15.16
CA PHE A 260 -8.04 4.30 -14.07
C PHE A 260 -7.52 5.64 -14.57
N PHE A 261 -8.44 6.57 -14.82
CA PHE A 261 -8.12 7.84 -15.44
C PHE A 261 -7.86 8.95 -14.43
N ILE A 262 -6.81 9.74 -14.70
CA ILE A 262 -6.55 10.99 -13.96
C ILE A 262 -7.52 12.05 -14.48
N GLY A 263 -8.22 12.75 -13.59
CA GLY A 263 -9.23 13.75 -13.95
C GLY A 263 -8.69 14.87 -14.87
N THR A 264 -7.48 15.37 -14.62
CA THR A 264 -6.84 16.36 -15.52
C THR A 264 -6.54 15.82 -16.92
N ASN A 265 -6.27 14.53 -17.07
CA ASN A 265 -6.07 13.89 -18.37
C ASN A 265 -7.42 13.66 -19.07
N ALA A 266 -8.44 13.23 -18.33
CA ALA A 266 -9.80 13.07 -18.84
C ALA A 266 -10.36 14.40 -19.39
N LYS A 267 -10.11 15.54 -18.71
CA LYS A 267 -10.48 16.87 -19.23
C LYS A 267 -9.79 17.20 -20.56
N LYS A 268 -8.55 16.77 -20.77
CA LYS A 268 -7.77 17.05 -21.98
C LYS A 268 -8.12 16.12 -23.14
N ARG A 269 -8.62 14.92 -22.85
CA ARG A 269 -8.88 13.87 -23.85
C ARG A 269 -10.27 13.23 -23.64
N PRO A 270 -11.36 14.04 -23.64
CA PRO A 270 -12.70 13.52 -23.39
C PRO A 270 -13.17 12.52 -24.44
N ASP A 271 -12.71 12.64 -25.69
CA ASP A 271 -13.07 11.72 -26.77
C ASP A 271 -12.51 10.31 -26.54
N ASP A 272 -11.31 10.20 -25.95
CA ASP A 272 -10.73 8.89 -25.61
C ASP A 272 -11.49 8.22 -24.47
N VAL A 273 -11.95 9.00 -23.48
CA VAL A 273 -12.82 8.51 -22.40
C VAL A 273 -14.13 7.98 -22.97
N ARG A 274 -14.77 8.74 -23.87
CA ARG A 274 -15.99 8.30 -24.59
C ARG A 274 -15.71 7.07 -25.43
N TYR A 275 -14.54 6.97 -26.05
CA TYR A 275 -14.15 5.80 -26.83
C TYR A 275 -14.11 4.55 -25.95
N VAL A 276 -13.42 4.60 -24.80
CA VAL A 276 -13.35 3.48 -23.84
C VAL A 276 -14.75 3.06 -23.38
N GLN A 277 -15.60 4.03 -23.00
CA GLN A 277 -16.97 3.78 -22.55
C GLN A 277 -17.86 3.19 -23.66
N SER A 278 -17.77 3.72 -24.88
CA SER A 278 -18.57 3.25 -26.03
C SER A 278 -18.25 1.80 -26.39
N ASN A 279 -17.01 1.36 -26.12
CA ASN A 279 -16.55 -0.02 -26.27
C ASN A 279 -16.76 -0.87 -25.01
N LYS A 280 -17.52 -0.37 -24.02
CA LYS A 280 -17.96 -1.09 -22.82
C LYS A 280 -16.84 -1.56 -21.89
N TYR A 281 -15.66 -0.95 -21.96
CA TYR A 281 -14.59 -1.17 -20.99
C TYR A 281 -14.86 -0.42 -19.68
N SER A 282 -14.41 -1.00 -18.57
CA SER A 282 -14.59 -0.39 -17.26
C SER A 282 -13.69 0.81 -17.08
N ILE A 283 -14.26 1.90 -16.55
CA ILE A 283 -13.55 3.14 -16.24
C ILE A 283 -13.66 3.41 -14.74
N GLY A 284 -12.51 3.53 -14.09
CA GLY A 284 -12.36 4.03 -12.72
C GLY A 284 -11.63 5.38 -12.71
N SER A 285 -11.63 6.01 -11.53
CA SER A 285 -10.91 7.26 -11.28
C SER A 285 -9.55 6.99 -10.64
N HIS A 286 -8.53 7.73 -11.07
CA HIS A 286 -7.18 7.76 -10.50
C HIS A 286 -6.86 9.10 -9.84
N SER A 287 -7.85 9.69 -9.18
CA SER A 287 -7.86 11.06 -8.61
C SER A 287 -7.88 12.17 -9.66
N MET A 288 -8.05 13.41 -9.21
CA MET A 288 -8.07 14.56 -10.10
C MET A 288 -6.67 14.92 -10.63
N ASN A 289 -5.67 14.97 -9.76
CA ASN A 289 -4.35 15.53 -10.05
C ASN A 289 -3.19 14.57 -9.76
N HIS A 290 -3.47 13.29 -9.48
CA HIS A 290 -2.45 12.26 -9.23
C HIS A 290 -1.56 12.57 -8.01
N LEU A 291 -2.17 13.10 -6.95
CA LEU A 291 -1.49 13.43 -5.70
C LEU A 291 -1.40 12.20 -4.78
N ILE A 292 -0.38 12.18 -3.92
CA ILE A 292 -0.24 11.18 -2.85
C ILE A 292 -1.36 11.42 -1.84
N MET A 293 -2.44 10.63 -1.89
CA MET A 293 -3.65 10.89 -1.10
C MET A 293 -3.36 10.88 0.40
N SER A 294 -2.49 9.99 0.87
CA SER A 294 -2.12 9.89 2.28
C SER A 294 -1.46 11.13 2.88
N ASP A 295 -0.89 12.00 2.03
CA ASP A 295 -0.17 13.21 2.46
C ASP A 295 -1.11 14.44 2.55
N LEU A 296 -2.35 14.28 2.09
CA LEU A 296 -3.35 15.34 2.05
C LEU A 296 -4.23 15.33 3.32
N SER A 297 -4.82 16.48 3.66
CA SER A 297 -5.90 16.53 4.64
C SER A 297 -7.16 15.82 4.11
N TYR A 298 -8.04 15.36 5.00
CA TYR A 298 -9.32 14.72 4.61
C TYR A 298 -10.07 15.49 3.51
N GLU A 299 -10.28 16.81 3.70
CA GLU A 299 -10.98 17.66 2.73
C GLU A 299 -10.30 17.66 1.34
N LYS A 300 -8.97 17.69 1.31
CA LYS A 300 -8.21 17.63 0.05
C LYS A 300 -8.28 16.25 -0.59
N GLN A 301 -8.25 15.18 0.20
CA GLN A 301 -8.45 13.82 -0.30
C GLN A 301 -9.84 13.65 -0.91
N GLU A 302 -10.88 14.08 -0.20
CA GLU A 302 -12.26 14.02 -0.65
C GLU A 302 -12.45 14.85 -1.93
N ASN A 303 -11.87 16.04 -2.01
CA ASN A 303 -11.92 16.85 -3.24
C ASN A 303 -11.16 16.22 -4.41
N GLU A 304 -9.96 15.67 -4.20
CA GLU A 304 -9.22 14.95 -5.26
C GLU A 304 -10.02 13.76 -5.81
N PHE A 305 -10.69 13.03 -4.93
CA PHE A 305 -11.54 11.90 -5.28
C PHE A 305 -12.82 12.35 -6.02
N ILE A 306 -13.61 13.24 -5.43
CA ILE A 306 -14.89 13.70 -6.00
C ILE A 306 -14.68 14.39 -7.35
N GLN A 307 -13.68 15.28 -7.47
CA GLN A 307 -13.43 15.99 -8.73
C GLN A 307 -12.96 15.04 -9.83
N GLY A 308 -12.12 14.05 -9.49
CA GLY A 308 -11.69 13.02 -10.43
C GLY A 308 -12.87 12.22 -10.99
N ASN A 309 -13.74 11.73 -10.10
CA ASN A 309 -14.98 11.03 -10.50
C ASN A 309 -15.85 11.94 -11.35
N LYS A 310 -16.17 13.14 -10.86
CA LYS A 310 -17.09 14.07 -11.51
C LYS A 310 -16.70 14.37 -12.96
N VAL A 311 -15.42 14.56 -13.24
CA VAL A 311 -14.96 14.81 -14.62
C VAL A 311 -15.29 13.65 -15.54
N ILE A 312 -15.04 12.41 -15.08
CA ILE A 312 -15.28 11.21 -15.87
C ILE A 312 -16.80 11.01 -16.02
N GLU A 313 -17.58 11.19 -14.95
CA GLU A 313 -19.04 11.09 -14.95
C GLU A 313 -19.68 12.13 -15.89
N ASP A 314 -19.21 13.38 -15.88
CA ASP A 314 -19.70 14.44 -16.77
C ASP A 314 -19.40 14.14 -18.26
N ILE A 315 -18.31 13.41 -18.55
CA ILE A 315 -17.99 12.97 -19.91
C ILE A 315 -18.85 11.78 -20.30
N THR A 316 -18.93 10.77 -19.44
CA THR A 316 -19.54 9.47 -19.76
C THR A 316 -21.07 9.48 -19.60
N ASN A 317 -21.61 10.36 -18.75
CA ASN A 317 -22.96 10.27 -18.21
C ASN A 317 -23.25 8.97 -17.45
N ASP A 318 -22.20 8.25 -17.01
CA ASP A 318 -22.30 7.04 -16.20
C ASP A 318 -21.63 7.27 -14.84
N LYS A 319 -22.11 6.59 -13.80
CA LYS A 319 -21.53 6.66 -12.45
C LYS A 319 -20.17 5.96 -12.43
N VAL A 320 -19.16 6.61 -11.85
CA VAL A 320 -17.86 5.98 -11.60
C VAL A 320 -17.92 5.28 -10.24
N THR A 321 -17.71 3.96 -10.22
CA THR A 321 -17.77 3.14 -8.99
C THR A 321 -16.41 2.68 -8.50
N LEU A 322 -15.37 2.76 -9.34
CA LEU A 322 -14.03 2.29 -9.00
C LEU A 322 -13.07 3.46 -8.81
N PHE A 323 -12.23 3.34 -7.80
CA PHE A 323 -11.15 4.29 -7.52
C PHE A 323 -9.85 3.54 -7.25
N ARG A 324 -8.76 4.02 -7.82
CA ARG A 324 -7.41 3.57 -7.45
C ARG A 324 -6.65 4.77 -6.91
N PRO A 325 -6.16 4.76 -5.67
CA PRO A 325 -5.35 5.86 -5.16
C PRO A 325 -4.00 5.88 -5.89
N PRO A 326 -3.53 7.06 -6.36
CA PRO A 326 -2.19 7.24 -6.89
C PRO A 326 -1.12 6.61 -5.99
N TYR A 327 -0.16 5.93 -6.59
CA TYR A 327 0.96 5.27 -5.90
C TYR A 327 0.54 4.21 -4.85
N ALA A 328 -0.71 3.75 -4.88
CA ALA A 328 -1.33 3.00 -3.78
C ALA A 328 -1.19 3.69 -2.41
N ALA A 329 -1.04 5.02 -2.39
CA ALA A 329 -0.80 5.79 -1.18
C ALA A 329 -2.12 6.34 -0.64
N PHE A 330 -2.70 5.63 0.33
CA PHE A 330 -3.98 5.98 0.95
C PHE A 330 -3.99 5.65 2.44
N ASN A 331 -4.89 6.27 3.19
CA ASN A 331 -5.07 6.04 4.63
C ASN A 331 -6.58 5.89 4.97
N ASP A 332 -6.93 5.82 6.25
CA ASP A 332 -8.33 5.65 6.66
C ASP A 332 -9.23 6.83 6.27
N GLN A 333 -8.67 8.04 6.15
CA GLN A 333 -9.42 9.18 5.62
C GLN A 333 -9.79 8.95 4.14
N THR A 334 -8.87 8.41 3.34
CA THR A 334 -9.14 8.08 1.94
C THR A 334 -10.20 6.99 1.85
N LYS A 335 -10.09 5.94 2.67
CA LYS A 335 -11.09 4.85 2.71
C LYS A 335 -12.47 5.39 3.06
N ASN A 336 -12.57 6.27 4.05
CA ASN A 336 -13.83 6.85 4.47
C ASN A 336 -14.46 7.71 3.37
N ALA A 337 -13.66 8.55 2.69
CA ALA A 337 -14.14 9.35 1.56
C ALA A 337 -14.67 8.44 0.43
N VAL A 338 -13.90 7.42 0.02
CA VAL A 338 -14.30 6.50 -1.05
C VAL A 338 -15.56 5.70 -0.68
N ASN A 339 -15.62 5.17 0.55
CA ASN A 339 -16.76 4.37 1.02
C ASN A 339 -18.04 5.21 1.17
N HIS A 340 -17.93 6.47 1.62
CA HIS A 340 -19.07 7.39 1.75
C HIS A 340 -19.79 7.58 0.40
N HIS A 341 -19.02 7.63 -0.69
CA HIS A 341 -19.57 7.77 -2.04
C HIS A 341 -19.94 6.43 -2.71
N GLN A 342 -19.86 5.31 -1.97
CA GLN A 342 -20.16 3.95 -2.44
C GLN A 342 -19.24 3.50 -3.58
N ASN A 343 -18.02 4.04 -3.63
CA ASN A 343 -16.98 3.58 -4.53
C ASN A 343 -16.18 2.46 -3.87
N LYS A 344 -15.47 1.68 -4.68
CA LYS A 344 -14.54 0.64 -4.24
C LYS A 344 -13.12 1.06 -4.55
N ILE A 345 -12.20 0.77 -3.64
CA ILE A 345 -10.77 0.89 -3.87
C ILE A 345 -10.28 -0.35 -4.63
N VAL A 346 -9.56 -0.16 -5.71
CA VAL A 346 -8.94 -1.25 -6.47
C VAL A 346 -7.42 -1.07 -6.46
N LEU A 347 -6.71 -2.07 -5.98
CA LEU A 347 -5.25 -2.13 -5.99
C LEU A 347 -4.80 -3.24 -6.94
N TRP A 348 -3.61 -3.79 -6.71
CA TRP A 348 -3.04 -4.85 -7.52
C TRP A 348 -2.21 -5.80 -6.65
N ASN A 349 -2.02 -7.02 -7.15
CA ASN A 349 -1.11 -8.02 -6.59
C ASN A 349 -0.01 -8.43 -7.58
N ARG A 350 0.00 -7.87 -8.80
CA ARG A 350 1.04 -8.01 -9.81
C ARG A 350 1.42 -6.63 -10.36
N ASP A 351 2.62 -6.17 -10.05
CA ASP A 351 3.18 -4.93 -10.58
C ASP A 351 4.21 -5.25 -11.65
N THR A 352 3.99 -4.79 -12.88
CA THR A 352 4.91 -5.05 -13.99
C THR A 352 6.15 -4.16 -13.95
N GLU A 353 6.14 -3.10 -13.14
CA GLU A 353 7.13 -2.02 -13.17
C GLU A 353 7.40 -1.49 -14.60
N ASP A 354 6.37 -1.48 -15.45
CA ASP A 354 6.42 -1.03 -16.85
C ASP A 354 6.84 0.44 -16.98
N TRP A 355 6.40 1.28 -16.03
CA TRP A 355 6.78 2.69 -15.91
C TRP A 355 8.28 2.89 -15.66
N LYS A 356 8.98 1.87 -15.11
CA LYS A 356 10.42 1.90 -14.82
C LYS A 356 11.24 1.27 -15.95
N SER A 357 10.83 0.08 -16.41
CA SER A 357 11.56 -0.65 -17.44
C SER A 357 11.37 -0.07 -18.84
N ARG A 358 10.14 0.34 -19.16
CA ARG A 358 9.70 0.85 -20.48
C ARG A 358 10.12 -0.06 -21.63
N ASP A 359 10.10 -1.37 -21.38
CA ASP A 359 10.59 -2.41 -22.27
C ASP A 359 9.58 -3.55 -22.35
N ALA A 360 9.05 -3.78 -23.55
CA ALA A 360 7.97 -4.73 -23.79
C ALA A 360 8.33 -6.17 -23.41
N ASP A 361 9.58 -6.58 -23.66
CA ASP A 361 10.03 -7.94 -23.38
C ASP A 361 10.22 -8.15 -21.88
N LYS A 362 10.66 -7.11 -21.13
CA LYS A 362 10.72 -7.18 -19.66
C LYS A 362 9.34 -7.27 -19.03
N ILE A 363 8.37 -6.49 -19.51
CA ILE A 363 6.97 -6.54 -19.05
C ILE A 363 6.41 -7.96 -19.27
N PHE A 364 6.57 -8.49 -20.49
CA PHE A 364 6.12 -9.84 -20.81
C PHE A 364 6.85 -10.91 -20.00
N HIS A 365 8.17 -10.79 -19.84
CA HIS A 365 8.96 -11.72 -19.05
C HIS A 365 8.51 -11.77 -17.58
N TYR A 366 8.18 -10.64 -16.97
CA TYR A 366 7.64 -10.60 -15.62
C TYR A 366 6.33 -11.38 -15.52
N ILE A 367 5.36 -11.12 -16.41
CA ILE A 367 4.06 -11.79 -16.41
C ILE A 367 4.22 -13.28 -16.67
N ARG A 368 5.05 -13.66 -17.65
CA ARG A 368 5.30 -15.07 -18.01
C ARG A 368 5.85 -15.91 -16.85
N ASN A 369 6.62 -15.29 -15.96
CA ASN A 369 7.27 -15.99 -14.85
C ASN A 369 6.53 -15.83 -13.52
N THR A 370 5.29 -15.32 -13.54
CA THR A 370 4.49 -15.15 -12.32
C THR A 370 3.14 -15.86 -12.46
N GLU A 371 2.66 -16.45 -11.37
CA GLU A 371 1.30 -17.01 -11.31
C GLU A 371 0.28 -15.90 -11.55
N SER A 372 -0.54 -16.05 -12.59
CA SER A 372 -1.45 -15.00 -13.08
C SER A 372 -2.91 -15.25 -12.71
N SER A 373 -3.26 -16.47 -12.32
CA SER A 373 -4.58 -16.77 -11.79
C SER A 373 -4.86 -15.94 -10.52
N GLY A 374 -6.06 -15.38 -10.40
CA GLY A 374 -6.47 -14.51 -9.29
C GLY A 374 -5.80 -13.13 -9.28
N SER A 375 -5.13 -12.73 -10.37
CA SER A 375 -4.34 -11.50 -10.39
C SER A 375 -5.09 -10.26 -10.87
N ILE A 376 -4.79 -9.13 -10.27
CA ILE A 376 -5.01 -7.80 -10.83
C ILE A 376 -3.63 -7.25 -11.22
N ILE A 377 -3.40 -7.10 -12.52
CA ILE A 377 -2.13 -6.68 -13.11
C ILE A 377 -2.14 -5.17 -13.32
N LEU A 378 -1.16 -4.48 -12.74
CA LEU A 378 -0.92 -3.05 -12.96
C LEU A 378 -0.05 -2.83 -14.21
N LEU A 379 -0.57 -2.01 -15.12
CA LEU A 379 0.08 -1.47 -16.30
C LEU A 379 -0.19 0.04 -16.36
N HIS A 380 0.63 0.78 -17.10
CA HIS A 380 0.42 2.20 -17.40
C HIS A 380 0.31 2.37 -18.92
N GLU A 381 -0.44 3.39 -19.35
CA GLU A 381 -0.59 3.65 -20.78
C GLU A 381 0.74 4.09 -21.43
N SER A 382 1.39 3.18 -22.15
CA SER A 382 2.69 3.42 -22.78
C SER A 382 2.90 2.58 -24.04
N GLN A 383 3.85 2.98 -24.89
CA GLN A 383 4.23 2.19 -26.08
C GLN A 383 4.74 0.80 -25.71
N ALA A 384 5.53 0.69 -24.63
CA ALA A 384 6.06 -0.61 -24.19
C ALA A 384 4.94 -1.57 -23.78
N VAL A 385 3.86 -1.05 -23.17
CA VAL A 385 2.67 -1.85 -22.85
C VAL A 385 1.93 -2.26 -24.11
N ILE A 386 1.70 -1.35 -25.07
CA ILE A 386 1.11 -1.68 -26.38
C ILE A 386 1.86 -2.84 -27.05
N ASP A 387 3.19 -2.75 -27.09
CA ASP A 387 4.05 -3.74 -27.75
C ASP A 387 4.04 -5.10 -27.02
N ALA A 388 3.86 -5.10 -25.69
CA ALA A 388 3.79 -6.32 -24.88
C ALA A 388 2.39 -6.96 -24.85
N LEU A 389 1.33 -6.16 -24.98
CA LEU A 389 -0.04 -6.55 -24.70
C LEU A 389 -0.53 -7.77 -25.50
N PRO A 390 -0.24 -7.91 -26.81
CA PRO A 390 -0.56 -9.12 -27.57
C PRO A 390 0.02 -10.40 -26.94
N LYS A 391 1.32 -10.39 -26.61
CA LYS A 391 2.01 -11.55 -26.01
C LYS A 391 1.45 -11.88 -24.63
N ILE A 392 1.14 -10.85 -23.83
CA ILE A 392 0.52 -11.00 -22.50
C ILE A 392 -0.83 -11.69 -22.63
N ILE A 393 -1.72 -11.19 -23.49
CA ILE A 393 -3.07 -11.73 -23.65
C ILE A 393 -3.02 -13.18 -24.13
N GLU A 394 -2.19 -13.48 -25.15
CA GLU A 394 -2.02 -14.83 -25.68
C GLU A 394 -1.53 -15.81 -24.61
N HIS A 395 -0.58 -15.38 -23.79
CA HIS A 395 -0.05 -16.20 -22.69
C HIS A 395 -1.13 -16.51 -21.63
N LEU A 396 -1.89 -15.51 -21.20
CA LEU A 396 -2.96 -15.67 -20.22
C LEU A 396 -4.10 -16.55 -20.75
N GLN A 397 -4.48 -16.37 -22.02
CA GLN A 397 -5.48 -17.23 -22.67
C GLN A 397 -5.00 -18.68 -22.83
N ALA A 398 -3.72 -18.90 -23.13
CA ALA A 398 -3.14 -20.24 -23.21
C ALA A 398 -3.15 -20.99 -21.85
N GLN A 399 -3.25 -20.26 -20.74
CA GLN A 399 -3.46 -20.81 -19.40
C GLN A 399 -4.94 -21.03 -19.06
N ASN A 400 -5.85 -20.79 -20.00
CA ASN A 400 -7.32 -20.82 -19.82
C ASN A 400 -7.83 -19.82 -18.78
N LEU A 401 -7.12 -18.69 -18.58
CA LEU A 401 -7.58 -17.62 -17.69
C LEU A 401 -8.60 -16.72 -18.39
N LYS A 402 -9.67 -16.36 -17.66
CA LYS A 402 -10.64 -15.35 -18.10
C LYS A 402 -10.08 -13.97 -17.81
N ILE A 403 -9.72 -13.23 -18.87
CA ILE A 403 -9.25 -11.85 -18.74
C ILE A 403 -10.45 -10.91 -18.64
N VAL A 404 -10.67 -10.28 -17.49
CA VAL A 404 -11.91 -9.56 -17.14
C VAL A 404 -11.70 -8.08 -16.85
N SER A 405 -12.73 -7.28 -17.14
CA SER A 405 -12.90 -5.92 -16.59
C SER A 405 -13.43 -5.99 -15.16
N LEU A 406 -13.19 -4.95 -14.35
CA LEU A 406 -13.65 -4.86 -12.97
C LEU A 406 -14.91 -3.98 -12.88
N GLN A 407 -15.89 -4.32 -12.02
CA GLN A 407 -17.13 -3.55 -11.83
C GLN A 407 -17.59 -3.42 -10.37
#